data_AF-A0A5C8JRL0-F1
#
_entry.id   AF-A0A5C8JRL0-F1
#
_cell.length_a   1.000
_cell.length_b   1.000
_cell.length_c   1.000
_cell.angle_alpha   90.00
_cell.angle_beta   90.00
_cell.angle_gamma   90.00
#
_symmetry.space_group_name_H-M   'P 1'
#
loop_
_entity.id
_entity.type
_entity.pdbx_description
1 polymer ?
#
loop_
_entity_poly.entity_id
_entity_poly.type
_entity_poly.pdbx_seq_one_letter_code
_entity_poly.pdbx_strand_id
1 'polypeptide(L)'
;MNPADYQRAARDWLERNVPSEGRADGDPIAQAKDFMARLYDAGYSGITWPERWGGQGLTQQEERAFAAAARDFTLPVYVFSIGLGMTGPTLVDRGTDAQRERFVRPLLRGEEIWCQLFSEPGAGSDVASLQTRAERDGDDWIVNGQKVWTSVAQHADWGLLLARTNVDVPKHKGLTMFVVDMHHPGVTVRPLKDMSGRSNFNEIFFDDVHIPDEHRVGDVDDGWSVAVTTLLHERLSISAGVGMGGQKDNPASLEALRRTVDTSDPLVRDELVELHIRSRALALFNQRLAQETEAGVFPGARGSAAKLLLAELTLYQADLATRLAGPESVVGGHPLGTVLATAPGLALGGGTNEIMRNIVGDRVLNLPPEPRVDKTVPFKDLKVGTQA
;
A
#
# COMPACT_ATOMS: atom_id res chain seq x y z
N MET A 1 -6.42 -25.10 -15.05
CA MET A 1 -7.40 -24.38 -15.91
C MET A 1 -6.59 -23.48 -16.84
N ASN A 2 -6.94 -23.31 -18.13
CA ASN A 2 -6.24 -22.34 -18.96
C ASN A 2 -6.57 -20.91 -18.44
N PRO A 3 -5.63 -19.94 -18.44
CA PRO A 3 -5.87 -18.55 -18.06
C PRO A 3 -7.13 -17.91 -18.64
N ALA A 4 -7.47 -18.22 -19.91
CA ALA A 4 -8.68 -17.70 -20.53
C ALA A 4 -9.95 -18.25 -19.88
N ASP A 5 -9.95 -19.51 -19.46
CA ASP A 5 -11.07 -20.14 -18.76
C ASP A 5 -11.17 -19.59 -17.33
N TYR A 6 -10.02 -19.35 -16.69
CA TYR A 6 -9.94 -18.74 -15.35
C TYR A 6 -10.49 -17.32 -15.36
N GLN A 7 -10.09 -16.51 -16.34
CA GLN A 7 -10.63 -15.15 -16.52
C GLN A 7 -12.14 -15.15 -16.73
N ARG A 8 -12.68 -16.09 -17.54
CA ARG A 8 -14.13 -16.20 -17.74
C ARG A 8 -14.85 -16.62 -16.46
N ALA A 9 -14.36 -17.64 -15.77
CA ALA A 9 -14.93 -18.08 -14.49
C ALA A 9 -14.93 -16.95 -13.44
N ALA A 10 -13.82 -16.20 -13.35
CA ALA A 10 -13.71 -15.03 -12.48
C ALA A 10 -14.72 -13.95 -12.84
N ARG A 11 -14.86 -13.63 -14.14
CA ARG A 11 -15.86 -12.66 -14.61
C ARG A 11 -17.28 -13.11 -14.27
N ASP A 12 -17.65 -14.34 -14.59
CA ASP A 12 -18.99 -14.90 -14.30
C ASP A 12 -19.29 -14.88 -12.79
N TRP A 13 -18.28 -15.10 -11.96
CA TRP A 13 -18.42 -15.00 -10.51
C TRP A 13 -18.61 -13.56 -10.06
N LEU A 14 -17.81 -12.62 -10.58
CA LEU A 14 -17.90 -11.19 -10.26
C LEU A 14 -19.26 -10.60 -10.65
N GLU A 15 -19.78 -10.93 -11.83
CA GLU A 15 -21.12 -10.49 -12.30
C GLU A 15 -22.24 -10.88 -11.34
N ARG A 16 -22.09 -12.02 -10.63
CA ARG A 16 -23.10 -12.53 -9.69
C ARG A 16 -22.91 -12.05 -8.26
N ASN A 17 -21.70 -11.64 -7.88
CA ASN A 17 -21.33 -11.45 -6.47
C ASN A 17 -20.91 -10.01 -6.12
N VAL A 18 -20.46 -9.22 -7.09
CA VAL A 18 -20.15 -7.81 -6.86
C VAL A 18 -21.46 -7.08 -6.57
N PRO A 19 -21.53 -6.33 -5.44
CA PRO A 19 -22.73 -5.56 -5.12
C PRO A 19 -23.09 -4.61 -6.26
N SER A 20 -24.37 -4.59 -6.66
CA SER A 20 -24.88 -3.62 -7.64
C SER A 20 -24.73 -2.20 -7.09
N GLU A 21 -24.23 -1.27 -7.91
CA GLU A 21 -24.15 0.15 -7.57
C GLU A 21 -25.51 0.66 -7.04
N GLY A 22 -25.51 1.31 -5.87
CA GLY A 22 -26.70 1.92 -5.27
C GLY A 22 -27.44 1.09 -4.21
N ARG A 23 -27.02 -0.15 -3.89
CA ARG A 23 -27.49 -0.87 -2.68
C ARG A 23 -26.66 -0.47 -1.45
N ALA A 24 -26.86 0.75 -0.96
CA ALA A 24 -26.20 1.24 0.25
C ALA A 24 -27.09 1.10 1.51
N ASP A 25 -27.82 -0.01 1.64
CA ASP A 25 -28.48 -0.35 2.90
C ASP A 25 -27.51 -1.21 3.72
N GLY A 26 -26.93 -0.65 4.79
CA GLY A 26 -26.08 -1.37 5.75
C GLY A 26 -24.68 -0.78 5.97
N ASP A 27 -23.93 -1.39 6.89
CA ASP A 27 -22.55 -1.02 7.21
C ASP A 27 -21.58 -1.41 6.06
N PRO A 28 -20.88 -0.44 5.43
CA PRO A 28 -19.93 -0.72 4.36
C PRO A 28 -18.81 -1.69 4.75
N ILE A 29 -18.40 -1.70 6.02
CA ILE A 29 -17.33 -2.59 6.50
C ILE A 29 -17.85 -4.03 6.58
N ALA A 30 -19.05 -4.23 7.13
CA ALA A 30 -19.68 -5.55 7.13
C ALA A 30 -19.88 -6.10 5.70
N GLN A 31 -20.29 -5.25 4.75
CA GLN A 31 -20.42 -5.63 3.34
C GLN A 31 -19.06 -6.01 2.72
N ALA A 32 -18.00 -5.25 3.02
CA ALA A 32 -16.65 -5.55 2.58
C ALA A 32 -16.14 -6.89 3.14
N LYS A 33 -16.34 -7.15 4.45
CA LYS A 33 -15.96 -8.43 5.09
C LYS A 33 -16.72 -9.61 4.48
N ASP A 34 -18.03 -9.50 4.27
CA ASP A 34 -18.83 -10.54 3.60
C ASP A 34 -18.39 -10.81 2.16
N PHE A 35 -18.17 -9.75 1.38
CA PHE A 35 -17.67 -9.89 0.00
C PHE A 35 -16.29 -10.56 -0.03
N MET A 36 -15.38 -10.15 0.85
CA MET A 36 -14.03 -10.68 0.92
C MET A 36 -14.02 -12.16 1.33
N ALA A 37 -14.90 -12.57 2.26
CA ALA A 37 -15.06 -13.96 2.63
C ALA A 37 -15.53 -14.82 1.45
N ARG A 38 -16.54 -14.35 0.70
CA ARG A 38 -17.02 -15.01 -0.52
C ARG A 38 -15.95 -15.05 -1.63
N LEU A 39 -15.18 -13.98 -1.78
CA LEU A 39 -14.08 -13.89 -2.74
C LEU A 39 -12.99 -14.91 -2.42
N TYR A 40 -12.64 -15.05 -1.14
CA TYR A 40 -11.71 -16.06 -0.66
C TYR A 40 -12.23 -17.49 -0.87
N ASP A 41 -13.49 -17.77 -0.51
CA ASP A 41 -14.13 -19.08 -0.70
C ASP A 41 -14.23 -19.49 -2.18
N ALA A 42 -14.31 -18.51 -3.08
CA ALA A 42 -14.30 -18.70 -4.52
C ALA A 42 -12.90 -18.91 -5.12
N GLY A 43 -11.84 -18.78 -4.33
CA GLY A 43 -10.45 -18.94 -4.77
C GLY A 43 -9.82 -17.69 -5.39
N TYR A 44 -10.37 -16.50 -5.13
CA TYR A 44 -9.92 -15.24 -5.73
C TYR A 44 -9.23 -14.27 -4.76
N SER A 45 -8.91 -14.72 -3.55
CA SER A 45 -8.05 -14.02 -2.59
C SER A 45 -6.82 -14.87 -2.26
N GLY A 46 -5.65 -14.22 -2.16
CA GLY A 46 -4.38 -14.91 -1.94
C GLY A 46 -4.02 -15.88 -3.06
N ILE A 47 -4.36 -15.54 -4.31
CA ILE A 47 -4.23 -16.41 -5.49
C ILE A 47 -2.83 -17.02 -5.58
N THR A 48 -1.78 -16.22 -5.40
CA THR A 48 -0.39 -16.67 -5.49
C THR A 48 0.27 -16.97 -4.15
N TRP A 49 -0.47 -16.88 -3.07
CA TRP A 49 0.06 -17.11 -1.73
C TRP A 49 0.18 -18.61 -1.46
N PRO A 50 1.12 -19.06 -0.62
CA PRO A 50 1.31 -20.48 -0.34
C PRO A 50 0.07 -21.14 0.28
N GLU A 51 -0.31 -22.31 -0.25
CA GLU A 51 -1.46 -23.09 0.25
C GLU A 51 -1.32 -23.45 1.74
N ARG A 52 -0.09 -23.74 2.20
CA ARG A 52 0.22 -24.05 3.61
C ARG A 52 -0.33 -22.97 4.56
N TRP A 53 -0.37 -21.72 4.12
CA TRP A 53 -0.81 -20.58 4.92
C TRP A 53 -2.22 -20.10 4.55
N GLY A 54 -2.94 -20.84 3.71
CA GLY A 54 -4.31 -20.55 3.32
C GLY A 54 -4.44 -19.77 2.01
N GLY A 55 -3.37 -19.56 1.25
CA GLY A 55 -3.44 -19.07 -0.13
C GLY A 55 -3.93 -20.14 -1.11
N GLN A 56 -4.02 -19.79 -2.39
CA GLN A 56 -4.49 -20.70 -3.44
C GLN A 56 -3.36 -21.44 -4.18
N GLY A 57 -2.09 -21.06 -3.95
CA GLY A 57 -0.94 -21.70 -4.59
C GLY A 57 -0.86 -21.58 -6.12
N LEU A 58 -1.65 -20.68 -6.72
CA LEU A 58 -1.70 -20.45 -8.16
C LEU A 58 -0.56 -19.52 -8.60
N THR A 59 -0.48 -19.24 -9.91
CA THR A 59 0.63 -18.48 -10.49
C THR A 59 0.25 -17.02 -10.75
N GLN A 60 1.27 -16.21 -11.08
CA GLN A 60 1.06 -14.83 -11.53
C GLN A 60 0.18 -14.75 -12.80
N GLN A 61 0.03 -15.84 -13.55
CA GLN A 61 -0.85 -15.88 -14.72
C GLN A 61 -2.33 -15.83 -14.31
N GLU A 62 -2.73 -16.59 -13.29
CA GLU A 62 -4.07 -16.54 -12.70
C GLU A 62 -4.36 -15.20 -12.04
N GLU A 63 -3.40 -14.62 -11.31
CA GLU A 63 -3.53 -13.28 -10.72
C GLU A 63 -3.84 -12.23 -11.80
N ARG A 64 -3.10 -12.24 -12.92
CA ARG A 64 -3.33 -11.34 -14.05
C ARG A 64 -4.68 -11.59 -14.73
N ALA A 65 -5.08 -12.85 -14.86
CA ALA A 65 -6.37 -13.22 -15.43
C ALA A 65 -7.53 -12.72 -14.54
N PHE A 66 -7.41 -12.85 -13.21
CA PHE A 66 -8.37 -12.27 -12.27
C PHE A 66 -8.41 -10.74 -12.39
N ALA A 67 -7.25 -10.07 -12.36
CA ALA A 67 -7.17 -8.62 -12.49
C ALA A 67 -7.79 -8.11 -13.80
N ALA A 68 -7.62 -8.85 -14.90
CA ALA A 68 -8.25 -8.55 -16.18
C ALA A 68 -9.78 -8.73 -16.16
N ALA A 69 -10.29 -9.73 -15.43
CA ALA A 69 -11.72 -9.90 -15.21
C ALA A 69 -12.31 -8.79 -14.34
N ALA A 70 -11.61 -8.41 -13.26
CA ALA A 70 -12.05 -7.43 -12.27
C ALA A 70 -12.02 -5.97 -12.77
N ARG A 71 -11.37 -5.68 -13.90
CA ARG A 71 -11.18 -4.31 -14.41
C ARG A 71 -12.49 -3.52 -14.60
N ASP A 72 -13.58 -4.20 -14.96
CA ASP A 72 -14.88 -3.59 -15.25
C ASP A 72 -15.83 -3.54 -14.02
N PHE A 73 -15.31 -3.86 -12.84
CA PHE A 73 -16.06 -3.91 -11.58
C PHE A 73 -15.44 -2.97 -10.55
N THR A 74 -16.28 -2.47 -9.65
CA THR A 74 -15.86 -1.75 -8.44
C THR A 74 -15.99 -2.70 -7.25
N LEU A 75 -14.88 -3.21 -6.74
CA LEU A 75 -14.86 -4.18 -5.64
C LEU A 75 -14.75 -3.47 -4.28
N PRO A 76 -15.55 -3.85 -3.27
CA PRO A 76 -15.52 -3.26 -1.93
C PRO A 76 -14.35 -3.82 -1.09
N VAL A 77 -13.12 -3.76 -1.62
CA VAL A 77 -11.94 -4.41 -1.01
C VAL A 77 -10.86 -3.45 -0.53
N TYR A 78 -11.06 -2.14 -0.70
CA TYR A 78 -10.07 -1.11 -0.34
C TYR A 78 -9.64 -1.18 1.13
N VAL A 79 -10.56 -1.50 2.04
CA VAL A 79 -10.25 -1.63 3.47
C VAL A 79 -9.22 -2.73 3.76
N PHE A 80 -9.09 -3.75 2.90
CA PHE A 80 -8.11 -4.83 3.04
C PHE A 80 -6.80 -4.58 2.29
N SER A 81 -6.66 -3.44 1.61
CA SER A 81 -5.51 -3.15 0.73
C SER A 81 -4.15 -3.20 1.46
N ILE A 82 -4.10 -2.74 2.72
CA ILE A 82 -2.88 -2.78 3.52
C ILE A 82 -2.56 -4.22 3.97
N GLY A 83 -3.57 -4.99 4.38
CA GLY A 83 -3.45 -6.41 4.71
C GLY A 83 -2.89 -7.25 3.57
N LEU A 84 -3.61 -7.21 2.44
CA LEU A 84 -3.30 -8.01 1.26
C LEU A 84 -2.05 -7.50 0.52
N GLY A 85 -1.80 -6.20 0.56
CA GLY A 85 -0.74 -5.57 -0.23
C GLY A 85 0.62 -5.55 0.45
N MET A 86 0.70 -5.55 1.78
CA MET A 86 1.99 -5.38 2.46
C MET A 86 2.15 -6.12 3.79
N THR A 87 1.19 -6.05 4.72
CA THR A 87 1.42 -6.64 6.07
C THR A 87 1.36 -8.17 6.01
N GLY A 88 0.37 -8.73 5.31
CA GLY A 88 0.25 -10.18 5.16
C GLY A 88 1.39 -10.82 4.37
N PRO A 89 1.81 -10.28 3.20
CA PRO A 89 3.02 -10.76 2.52
C PRO A 89 4.28 -10.66 3.39
N THR A 90 4.39 -9.61 4.22
CA THR A 90 5.51 -9.49 5.18
C THR A 90 5.47 -10.62 6.21
N LEU A 91 4.30 -10.98 6.75
CA LEU A 91 4.17 -12.09 7.70
C LEU A 91 4.48 -13.44 7.03
N VAL A 92 4.08 -13.63 5.78
CA VAL A 92 4.47 -14.82 5.01
C VAL A 92 5.99 -14.92 4.91
N ASP A 93 6.68 -13.83 4.60
CA ASP A 93 8.14 -13.84 4.41
C ASP A 93 8.93 -13.87 5.73
N ARG A 94 8.48 -13.13 6.75
CA ARG A 94 9.27 -12.81 7.95
C ARG A 94 8.68 -13.31 9.25
N GLY A 95 7.41 -13.72 9.26
CA GLY A 95 6.76 -14.25 10.46
C GLY A 95 7.30 -15.61 10.87
N THR A 96 7.03 -16.02 12.10
CA THR A 96 7.19 -17.41 12.53
C THR A 96 6.07 -18.28 11.95
N ASP A 97 6.22 -19.60 11.96
CA ASP A 97 5.16 -20.50 11.51
C ASP A 97 3.87 -20.31 12.34
N ALA A 98 3.99 -20.11 13.66
CA ALA A 98 2.85 -19.81 14.53
C ALA A 98 2.12 -18.51 14.14
N GLN A 99 2.86 -17.46 13.80
CA GLN A 99 2.27 -16.19 13.33
C GLN A 99 1.57 -16.37 11.98
N ARG A 100 2.17 -17.12 11.05
CA ARG A 100 1.56 -17.40 9.74
C ARG A 100 0.26 -18.17 9.89
N GLU A 101 0.25 -19.20 10.73
CA GLU A 101 -0.95 -19.99 11.04
C GLU A 101 -2.04 -19.16 11.69
N ARG A 102 -1.68 -18.25 12.60
CA ARG A 102 -2.63 -17.39 13.30
C ARG A 102 -3.24 -16.31 12.40
N PHE A 103 -2.44 -15.63 11.58
CA PHE A 103 -2.84 -14.36 10.96
C PHE A 103 -3.14 -14.44 9.47
N VAL A 104 -2.51 -15.35 8.71
CA VAL A 104 -2.57 -15.27 7.23
C VAL A 104 -3.97 -15.63 6.71
N ARG A 105 -4.58 -16.71 7.20
CA ARG A 105 -5.89 -17.14 6.71
C ARG A 105 -7.03 -16.15 7.05
N PRO A 106 -7.19 -15.67 8.30
CA PRO A 106 -8.20 -14.66 8.61
C PRO A 106 -8.03 -13.37 7.80
N LEU A 107 -6.79 -12.94 7.57
CA LEU A 107 -6.46 -11.80 6.72
C LEU A 107 -6.92 -12.04 5.27
N LEU A 108 -6.57 -13.18 4.67
CA LEU A 108 -6.94 -13.51 3.28
C LEU A 108 -8.46 -13.61 3.10
N ARG A 109 -9.18 -14.03 4.14
CA ARG A 109 -10.64 -14.13 4.13
C ARG A 109 -11.34 -12.79 4.44
N GLY A 110 -10.60 -11.76 4.83
CA GLY A 110 -11.16 -10.45 5.20
C GLY A 110 -11.88 -10.45 6.55
N GLU A 111 -11.63 -11.43 7.41
CA GLU A 111 -12.16 -11.46 8.77
C GLU A 111 -11.47 -10.42 9.65
N GLU A 112 -10.17 -10.21 9.42
CA GLU A 112 -9.32 -9.25 10.12
C GLU A 112 -8.79 -8.19 9.13
N ILE A 113 -8.94 -6.91 9.48
CA ILE A 113 -8.44 -5.75 8.74
C ILE A 113 -7.10 -5.34 9.34
N TRP A 114 -6.15 -4.96 8.49
CA TRP A 114 -4.79 -4.64 8.90
C TRP A 114 -4.40 -3.22 8.52
N CYS A 115 -3.56 -2.59 9.34
CA CYS A 115 -2.91 -1.31 9.03
C CYS A 115 -1.38 -1.38 9.17
N GLN A 116 -0.68 -0.38 8.61
CA GLN A 116 0.79 -0.25 8.68
C GLN A 116 1.14 0.97 9.54
N LEU A 117 1.95 0.77 10.57
CA LEU A 117 2.21 1.76 11.63
C LEU A 117 3.69 2.18 11.61
N PHE A 118 4.12 2.82 10.52
CA PHE A 118 5.52 3.26 10.34
C PHE A 118 5.70 4.74 10.64
N SER A 119 5.03 5.59 9.85
CA SER A 119 5.21 7.04 9.86
C SER A 119 4.81 7.70 11.18
N GLU A 120 5.59 8.71 11.56
CA GLU A 120 5.37 9.54 12.74
C GLU A 120 5.38 11.01 12.35
N PRO A 121 4.81 11.92 13.17
CA PRO A 121 4.88 13.36 12.89
C PRO A 121 6.31 13.87 12.63
N GLY A 122 7.29 13.32 13.35
CA GLY A 122 8.71 13.65 13.20
C GLY A 122 9.51 12.72 12.27
N ALA A 123 8.91 11.68 11.70
CA ALA A 123 9.62 10.66 10.92
C ALA A 123 8.73 10.08 9.79
N GLY A 124 8.85 10.66 8.59
CA GLY A 124 8.20 10.18 7.36
C GLY A 124 9.21 9.53 6.41
N SER A 125 9.83 10.33 5.52
CA SER A 125 10.87 9.83 4.59
C SER A 125 12.05 9.17 5.31
N ASP A 126 12.42 9.68 6.48
CA ASP A 126 13.42 9.08 7.37
C ASP A 126 12.76 8.20 8.44
N VAL A 127 12.03 7.16 8.00
CA VAL A 127 11.30 6.22 8.88
C VAL A 127 12.21 5.68 10.00
N ALA A 128 13.48 5.44 9.71
CA ALA A 128 14.42 4.89 10.68
C ALA A 128 14.69 5.83 11.87
N SER A 129 14.28 7.11 11.80
CA SER A 129 14.37 8.08 12.88
C SER A 129 13.12 8.14 13.78
N LEU A 130 12.21 7.19 13.64
CA LEU A 130 11.03 7.06 14.50
C LEU A 130 11.39 6.97 16.01
N GLN A 131 10.46 7.41 16.84
CA GLN A 131 10.57 7.62 18.27
C GLN A 131 9.56 6.81 19.09
N THR A 132 8.50 6.26 18.49
CA THR A 132 7.64 5.28 19.18
C THR A 132 8.53 4.18 19.76
N ARG A 133 8.43 3.95 21.06
CA ARG A 133 9.34 3.06 21.80
C ARG A 133 8.60 1.81 22.27
N ALA A 134 9.32 0.72 22.31
CA ALA A 134 8.90 -0.54 22.92
C ALA A 134 9.94 -0.90 23.98
N GLU A 135 9.52 -0.92 25.24
CA GLU A 135 10.37 -1.25 26.40
C GLU A 135 10.02 -2.65 26.89
N ARG A 136 11.00 -3.41 27.38
CA ARG A 136 10.76 -4.75 27.94
C ARG A 136 10.00 -4.63 29.26
N ASP A 137 8.97 -5.46 29.43
CA ASP A 137 8.28 -5.70 30.69
C ASP A 137 8.17 -7.20 30.93
N GLY A 138 9.09 -7.74 31.74
CA GLY A 138 9.29 -9.18 31.85
C GLY A 138 9.70 -9.81 30.52
N ASP A 139 8.88 -10.75 30.03
CA ASP A 139 9.07 -11.44 28.76
C ASP A 139 8.40 -10.71 27.59
N ASP A 140 7.57 -9.68 27.86
CA ASP A 140 6.76 -8.96 26.88
C ASP A 140 7.21 -7.50 26.72
N TRP A 141 6.39 -6.67 26.06
CA TRP A 141 6.72 -5.31 25.68
C TRP A 141 5.64 -4.31 26.07
N ILE A 142 6.05 -3.12 26.48
CA ILE A 142 5.18 -1.95 26.66
C ILE A 142 5.54 -0.90 25.61
N VAL A 143 4.54 -0.51 24.81
CA VAL A 143 4.69 0.43 23.70
C VAL A 143 4.08 1.78 24.05
N ASN A 144 4.84 2.83 23.76
CA ASN A 144 4.42 4.22 23.91
C ASN A 144 4.85 5.06 22.70
N GLY A 145 3.95 5.88 22.15
CA GLY A 145 4.29 6.77 21.04
C GLY A 145 3.09 7.20 20.20
N GLN A 146 3.41 7.69 19.00
CA GLN A 146 2.41 8.18 18.05
C GLN A 146 2.78 7.79 16.62
N LYS A 147 1.78 7.35 15.87
CA LYS A 147 1.84 7.14 14.42
C LYS A 147 0.86 8.06 13.70
N VAL A 148 1.11 8.34 12.43
CA VAL A 148 0.27 9.23 11.60
C VAL A 148 0.27 8.77 10.15
N TRP A 149 -0.68 9.27 9.36
CA TRP A 149 -0.91 8.89 7.97
C TRP A 149 -1.26 7.40 7.78
N THR A 150 -1.76 6.76 8.84
CA THR A 150 -2.07 5.34 8.80
C THR A 150 -3.41 5.12 8.12
N SER A 151 -3.36 4.48 6.95
CA SER A 151 -4.56 4.15 6.18
C SER A 151 -5.40 3.11 6.93
N VAL A 152 -6.73 3.24 6.83
CA VAL A 152 -7.74 2.27 7.31
C VAL A 152 -7.71 1.89 8.80
N ALA A 153 -6.87 2.53 9.63
CA ALA A 153 -6.71 2.16 11.04
C ALA A 153 -7.98 2.25 11.89
N GLN A 154 -8.93 3.12 11.54
CA GLN A 154 -10.23 3.20 12.24
C GLN A 154 -11.11 1.96 12.06
N HIS A 155 -10.72 1.05 11.16
CA HIS A 155 -11.38 -0.22 10.90
C HIS A 155 -10.47 -1.42 11.16
N ALA A 156 -9.20 -1.19 11.53
CA ALA A 156 -8.21 -2.24 11.64
C ALA A 156 -8.35 -3.03 12.94
N ASP A 157 -8.24 -4.35 12.81
CA ASP A 157 -8.17 -5.29 13.93
C ASP A 157 -6.70 -5.42 14.41
N TRP A 158 -5.75 -5.39 13.47
CA TRP A 158 -4.31 -5.54 13.74
C TRP A 158 -3.47 -4.48 13.04
N GLY A 159 -2.33 -4.15 13.63
CA GLY A 159 -1.34 -3.24 13.06
C GLY A 159 0.04 -3.88 12.96
N LEU A 160 0.75 -3.65 11.86
CA LEU A 160 2.19 -3.97 11.77
C LEU A 160 3.01 -2.74 12.19
N LEU A 161 3.50 -2.78 13.43
CA LEU A 161 4.13 -1.68 14.16
C LEU A 161 5.65 -1.77 14.17
N LEU A 162 6.31 -0.71 13.72
CA LEU A 162 7.75 -0.53 13.88
C LEU A 162 8.01 0.42 15.06
N ALA A 163 8.74 -0.07 16.06
CA ALA A 163 9.07 0.67 17.28
C ALA A 163 10.57 0.59 17.61
N ARG A 164 11.05 1.62 18.31
CA ARG A 164 12.41 1.75 18.85
C ARG A 164 12.55 0.88 20.10
N THR A 165 13.49 -0.06 20.07
CA THR A 165 13.83 -0.92 21.21
C THR A 165 15.23 -0.63 21.77
N ASN A 166 16.09 0.02 20.99
CA ASN A 166 17.46 0.31 21.41
C ASN A 166 17.94 1.67 20.86
N VAL A 167 18.34 2.56 21.77
CA VAL A 167 18.79 3.93 21.44
C VAL A 167 20.32 4.06 21.42
N ASP A 168 21.05 3.06 21.91
CA ASP A 168 22.51 3.06 22.01
C ASP A 168 23.22 2.64 20.71
N VAL A 169 22.45 2.23 19.71
CA VAL A 169 22.91 1.76 18.41
C VAL A 169 22.46 2.70 17.30
N PRO A 170 23.10 2.67 16.11
CA PRO A 170 22.65 3.44 14.97
C PRO A 170 21.18 3.17 14.64
N LYS A 171 20.46 4.22 14.18
CA LYS A 171 18.99 4.23 14.07
C LYS A 171 18.33 3.04 13.35
N HIS A 172 19.01 2.39 12.41
CA HIS A 172 18.48 1.24 11.69
C HIS A 172 18.64 -0.09 12.44
N LYS A 173 19.48 -0.12 13.48
CA LYS A 173 19.86 -1.31 14.24
C LYS A 173 19.18 -1.41 15.61
N GLY A 174 18.23 -0.52 15.90
CA GLY A 174 17.58 -0.46 17.22
C GLY A 174 16.07 -0.42 17.10
N LEU A 175 15.54 -1.04 16.04
CA LEU A 175 14.12 -1.09 15.73
C LEU A 175 13.65 -2.52 15.82
N THR A 176 12.43 -2.74 16.29
CA THR A 176 11.78 -4.06 16.31
C THR A 176 10.39 -3.95 15.70
N MET A 177 9.98 -4.99 14.97
CA MET A 177 8.65 -5.06 14.35
C MET A 177 7.72 -5.90 15.22
N PHE A 178 6.48 -5.44 15.37
CA PHE A 178 5.44 -6.09 16.18
C PHE A 178 4.12 -6.16 15.42
N VAL A 179 3.32 -7.19 15.72
CA VAL A 179 1.87 -7.18 15.49
C VAL A 179 1.22 -6.59 16.74
N VAL A 180 0.46 -5.51 16.60
CA VAL A 180 -0.24 -4.83 17.70
C VAL A 180 -1.75 -4.96 17.54
N ASP A 181 -2.44 -5.28 18.64
CA ASP A 181 -3.91 -5.27 18.69
C ASP A 181 -4.41 -3.82 18.68
N MET A 182 -5.16 -3.47 17.64
CA MET A 182 -5.69 -2.11 17.47
C MET A 182 -6.89 -1.83 18.38
N HIS A 183 -7.46 -2.85 19.02
CA HIS A 183 -8.52 -2.74 20.01
C HIS A 183 -8.00 -2.68 21.45
N HIS A 184 -6.68 -2.75 21.66
CA HIS A 184 -6.10 -2.64 22.99
C HIS A 184 -6.54 -1.31 23.65
N PRO A 185 -6.91 -1.28 24.95
CA PRO A 185 -7.43 -0.07 25.60
C PRO A 185 -6.50 1.15 25.57
N GLY A 186 -5.19 0.91 25.52
CA GLY A 186 -4.15 1.94 25.36
C GLY A 186 -3.94 2.45 23.91
N VAL A 187 -4.68 1.93 22.93
CA VAL A 187 -4.63 2.39 21.54
C VAL A 187 -5.76 3.36 21.26
N THR A 188 -5.42 4.59 20.88
CA THR A 188 -6.39 5.60 20.45
C THR A 188 -6.21 5.91 18.97
N VAL A 189 -7.24 5.67 18.17
CA VAL A 189 -7.27 6.02 16.74
C VAL A 189 -8.05 7.31 16.51
N ARG A 190 -7.46 8.27 15.79
CA ARG A 190 -8.10 9.55 15.42
C ARG A 190 -8.10 9.74 13.90
N PRO A 191 -9.26 9.71 13.24
CA PRO A 191 -9.34 9.97 11.81
C PRO A 191 -8.90 11.39 11.43
N LEU A 192 -8.12 11.48 10.36
CA LEU A 192 -7.65 12.74 9.76
C LEU A 192 -8.40 13.03 8.49
N LYS A 193 -9.05 14.19 8.42
CA LYS A 193 -9.71 14.66 7.20
C LYS A 193 -8.68 15.26 6.23
N ASP A 194 -8.57 14.68 5.04
CA ASP A 194 -7.67 15.16 3.99
C ASP A 194 -8.37 16.16 3.04
N MET A 195 -7.62 16.69 2.05
CA MET A 195 -8.14 17.66 1.09
C MET A 195 -9.21 17.12 0.14
N SER A 196 -9.38 15.79 0.04
CA SER A 196 -10.51 15.18 -0.67
C SER A 196 -11.81 15.24 0.13
N GLY A 197 -11.74 15.67 1.40
CA GLY A 197 -12.85 15.72 2.34
C GLY A 197 -13.13 14.38 3.02
N ARG A 198 -12.36 13.34 2.72
CA ARG A 198 -12.47 12.00 3.31
C ARG A 198 -11.51 11.84 4.48
N SER A 199 -11.75 10.82 5.30
CA SER A 199 -10.84 10.43 6.39
C SER A 199 -10.21 9.07 6.11
N ASN A 200 -9.36 9.04 5.07
CA ASN A 200 -8.67 7.81 4.67
C ASN A 200 -7.48 7.48 5.59
N PHE A 201 -6.98 8.48 6.32
CA PHE A 201 -5.79 8.39 7.18
C PHE A 201 -6.16 8.66 8.64
N ASN A 202 -5.28 8.22 9.54
CA ASN A 202 -5.48 8.38 10.98
C ASN A 202 -4.16 8.73 11.68
N GLU A 203 -4.29 9.36 12.84
CA GLU A 203 -3.31 9.34 13.92
C GLU A 203 -3.62 8.18 14.86
N ILE A 204 -2.57 7.55 15.38
CA ILE A 204 -2.68 6.51 16.40
C ILE A 204 -1.76 6.88 17.55
N PHE A 205 -2.30 6.82 18.77
CA PHE A 205 -1.56 7.03 20.00
C PHE A 205 -1.49 5.71 20.77
N PHE A 206 -0.32 5.40 21.28
CA PHE A 206 -0.07 4.24 22.14
C PHE A 206 0.29 4.75 23.52
N ASP A 207 -0.50 4.36 24.51
CA ASP A 207 -0.33 4.67 25.93
C ASP A 207 -0.26 3.35 26.70
N ASP A 208 0.94 3.00 27.15
CA ASP A 208 1.25 1.74 27.85
C ASP A 208 0.63 0.48 27.21
N VAL A 209 0.81 0.33 25.89
CA VAL A 209 0.24 -0.79 25.14
C VAL A 209 1.08 -2.04 25.31
N HIS A 210 0.50 -3.07 25.93
CA HIS A 210 1.18 -4.35 26.13
C HIS A 210 1.15 -5.20 24.85
N ILE A 211 2.31 -5.72 24.44
CA ILE A 211 2.47 -6.62 23.30
C ILE A 211 3.25 -7.86 23.73
N PRO A 212 2.67 -9.07 23.60
CA PRO A 212 3.39 -10.31 23.83
C PRO A 212 4.61 -10.47 22.90
N ASP A 213 5.74 -11.02 23.37
CA ASP A 213 6.90 -11.24 22.49
C ASP A 213 6.60 -12.21 21.34
N GLU A 214 5.60 -13.09 21.47
CA GLU A 214 5.14 -13.95 20.36
C GLU A 214 4.56 -13.15 19.18
N HIS A 215 4.18 -11.90 19.38
CA HIS A 215 3.76 -10.98 18.32
C HIS A 215 4.92 -10.18 17.70
N ARG A 216 6.16 -10.36 18.20
CA ARG A 216 7.37 -9.80 17.58
C ARG A 216 7.64 -10.50 16.25
N VAL A 217 7.79 -9.73 15.18
CA VAL A 217 8.11 -10.24 13.85
C VAL A 217 9.60 -10.07 13.61
N GLY A 218 10.33 -11.17 13.49
CA GLY A 218 11.79 -11.18 13.37
C GLY A 218 12.52 -10.99 14.70
N ASP A 219 13.82 -10.70 14.62
CA ASP A 219 14.67 -10.56 15.80
C ASP A 219 14.53 -9.17 16.45
N VAL A 220 14.72 -9.12 17.78
CA VAL A 220 14.86 -7.84 18.50
C VAL A 220 15.97 -7.03 17.84
N ASP A 221 15.74 -5.74 17.66
CA ASP A 221 16.66 -4.79 17.04
C ASP A 221 16.89 -4.99 15.51
N ASP A 222 16.28 -6.01 14.88
CA ASP A 222 16.30 -6.25 13.43
C ASP A 222 14.99 -5.91 12.70
N GLY A 223 14.10 -5.14 13.33
CA GLY A 223 12.84 -4.69 12.75
C GLY A 223 13.01 -3.88 11.45
N TRP A 224 14.18 -3.27 11.21
CA TRP A 224 14.45 -2.59 9.94
C TRP A 224 14.49 -3.56 8.75
N SER A 225 15.00 -4.78 8.93
CA SER A 225 15.03 -5.77 7.85
C SER A 225 13.61 -6.20 7.45
N VAL A 226 12.72 -6.30 8.45
CA VAL A 226 11.29 -6.56 8.25
C VAL A 226 10.62 -5.37 7.56
N ALA A 227 10.88 -4.14 8.01
CA ALA A 227 10.35 -2.93 7.40
C ALA A 227 10.76 -2.78 5.92
N VAL A 228 12.00 -3.10 5.56
CA VAL A 228 12.46 -3.10 4.15
C VAL A 228 11.65 -4.09 3.31
N THR A 229 11.26 -5.23 3.87
CA THR A 229 10.41 -6.23 3.19
C THR A 229 8.99 -5.71 3.02
N THR A 230 8.42 -5.08 4.04
CA THR A 230 7.10 -4.44 3.96
C THR A 230 7.08 -3.34 2.89
N LEU A 231 8.09 -2.46 2.87
CA LEU A 231 8.19 -1.36 1.89
C LEU A 231 8.42 -1.86 0.45
N LEU A 232 8.99 -3.04 0.29
CA LEU A 232 9.14 -3.70 -1.01
C LEU A 232 7.77 -4.20 -1.50
N HIS A 233 7.01 -4.89 -0.64
CA HIS A 233 5.64 -5.32 -0.93
C HIS A 233 4.71 -4.14 -1.20
N GLU A 234 4.80 -3.07 -0.40
CA GLU A 234 4.03 -1.84 -0.61
C GLU A 234 4.27 -1.23 -2.00
N ARG A 235 5.52 -1.15 -2.46
CA ARG A 235 5.84 -0.65 -3.80
C ARG A 235 5.25 -1.50 -4.92
N LEU A 236 5.31 -2.82 -4.77
CA LEU A 236 4.73 -3.75 -5.73
C LEU A 236 3.20 -3.66 -5.73
N SER A 237 2.59 -3.61 -4.56
CA SER A 237 1.15 -3.43 -4.34
C SER A 237 0.61 -2.15 -4.98
N ILE A 238 1.25 -1.01 -4.72
CA ILE A 238 0.88 0.29 -5.32
C ILE A 238 0.98 0.23 -6.84
N SER A 239 2.05 -0.36 -7.37
CA SER A 239 2.26 -0.48 -8.81
C SER A 239 1.26 -1.42 -9.49
N ALA A 240 0.81 -2.45 -8.79
CA ALA A 240 -0.16 -3.43 -9.28
C ALA A 240 -1.62 -3.05 -8.98
N GLY A 241 -1.87 -2.05 -8.14
CA GLY A 241 -3.22 -1.65 -7.71
C GLY A 241 -3.90 -2.69 -6.82
N VAL A 242 -3.14 -3.45 -6.02
CA VAL A 242 -3.70 -4.47 -5.11
C VAL A 242 -4.68 -3.83 -4.13
N GLY A 243 -5.88 -4.40 -4.01
CA GLY A 243 -6.94 -3.88 -3.14
C GLY A 243 -7.59 -2.57 -3.61
N MET A 244 -7.21 -2.00 -4.76
CA MET A 244 -7.79 -0.75 -5.28
C MET A 244 -9.17 -0.95 -5.95
N GLY A 245 -9.65 -2.20 -6.04
CA GLY A 245 -11.02 -2.53 -6.37
C GLY A 245 -11.49 -2.20 -7.79
N GLY A 246 -10.60 -2.17 -8.78
CA GLY A 246 -10.95 -1.80 -10.16
C GLY A 246 -11.21 -0.30 -10.33
N GLN A 247 -10.93 0.25 -11.51
CA GLN A 247 -11.01 1.70 -11.80
C GLN A 247 -11.92 1.97 -13.00
N LYS A 248 -13.11 1.39 -13.00
CA LYS A 248 -14.05 1.46 -14.12
C LYS A 248 -14.36 2.90 -14.56
N ASP A 249 -14.36 3.85 -13.62
CA ASP A 249 -14.85 5.22 -13.84
C ASP A 249 -13.85 6.31 -13.46
N ASN A 250 -12.55 6.12 -13.70
CA ASN A 250 -11.58 7.20 -13.49
C ASN A 250 -11.83 8.34 -14.50
N PRO A 251 -12.32 9.53 -14.06
CA PRO A 251 -12.70 10.62 -14.96
C PRO A 251 -11.49 11.28 -15.64
N ALA A 252 -10.28 11.05 -15.14
CA ALA A 252 -9.05 11.53 -15.74
C ALA A 252 -8.42 10.49 -16.69
N SER A 253 -9.02 9.30 -16.88
CA SER A 253 -8.47 8.27 -17.77
C SER A 253 -8.43 8.74 -19.22
N LEU A 254 -7.48 8.21 -20.01
CA LEU A 254 -7.39 8.52 -21.45
C LEU A 254 -8.74 8.28 -22.17
N GLU A 255 -9.45 7.21 -21.81
CA GLU A 255 -10.74 6.89 -22.41
C GLU A 255 -11.83 7.89 -21.99
N ALA A 256 -11.86 8.30 -20.72
CA ALA A 256 -12.78 9.33 -20.26
C ALA A 256 -12.51 10.67 -20.95
N LEU A 257 -11.25 11.13 -20.94
CA LEU A 257 -10.85 12.40 -21.54
C LEU A 257 -11.17 12.43 -23.04
N ARG A 258 -10.83 11.38 -23.79
CA ARG A 258 -11.11 11.30 -25.23
C ARG A 258 -12.61 11.44 -25.56
N ARG A 259 -13.51 11.06 -24.64
CA ARG A 259 -14.97 11.19 -24.83
C ARG A 259 -15.50 12.58 -24.49
N THR A 260 -14.79 13.34 -23.65
CA THR A 260 -15.27 14.62 -23.11
C THR A 260 -14.66 15.83 -23.80
N VAL A 261 -13.55 15.67 -24.54
CA VAL A 261 -12.80 16.80 -25.15
C VAL A 261 -12.92 16.81 -26.68
N ASP A 262 -12.74 17.99 -27.28
CA ASP A 262 -12.70 18.14 -28.74
C ASP A 262 -11.37 17.62 -29.31
N THR A 263 -11.40 16.38 -29.82
CA THR A 263 -10.24 15.73 -30.44
C THR A 263 -9.93 16.22 -31.87
N SER A 264 -10.73 17.14 -32.42
CA SER A 264 -10.43 17.77 -33.70
C SER A 264 -9.34 18.85 -33.58
N ASP A 265 -9.16 19.42 -32.39
CA ASP A 265 -8.06 20.32 -32.06
C ASP A 265 -6.72 19.53 -32.06
N PRO A 266 -5.74 19.89 -32.92
CA PRO A 266 -4.45 19.22 -32.96
C PRO A 266 -3.68 19.32 -31.64
N LEU A 267 -3.81 20.41 -30.87
CA LEU A 267 -3.11 20.58 -29.60
C LEU A 267 -3.65 19.62 -28.54
N VAL A 268 -4.99 19.52 -28.40
CA VAL A 268 -5.64 18.56 -27.49
C VAL A 268 -5.25 17.14 -27.87
N ARG A 269 -5.21 16.82 -29.17
CA ARG A 269 -4.81 15.50 -29.65
C ARG A 269 -3.36 15.17 -29.29
N ASP A 270 -2.43 16.11 -29.44
CA ASP A 270 -1.03 15.90 -29.07
C ASP A 270 -0.87 15.61 -27.57
N GLU A 271 -1.64 16.29 -26.71
CA GLU A 271 -1.61 16.03 -25.26
C GLU A 271 -2.19 14.65 -24.89
N LEU A 272 -3.28 14.23 -25.54
CA LEU A 272 -3.83 12.88 -25.36
C LEU A 272 -2.86 11.80 -25.84
N VAL A 273 -2.11 12.06 -26.92
CA VAL A 273 -1.06 11.16 -27.42
C VAL A 273 0.08 11.06 -26.41
N GLU A 274 0.50 12.18 -25.80
CA GLU A 274 1.52 12.14 -24.74
C GLU A 274 1.06 11.32 -23.51
N LEU A 275 -0.20 11.49 -23.07
CA LEU A 275 -0.78 10.64 -22.01
C LEU A 275 -0.76 9.15 -22.40
N HIS A 276 -1.11 8.84 -23.66
CA HIS A 276 -1.07 7.48 -24.18
C HIS A 276 0.37 6.91 -24.17
N ILE A 277 1.35 7.68 -24.65
CA ILE A 277 2.76 7.28 -24.68
C ILE A 277 3.25 6.95 -23.28
N ARG A 278 3.03 7.85 -22.30
CA ARG A 278 3.43 7.63 -20.90
C ARG A 278 2.79 6.38 -20.30
N SER A 279 1.48 6.24 -20.48
CA SER A 279 0.71 5.08 -20.01
C SER A 279 1.24 3.77 -20.62
N ARG A 280 1.51 3.78 -21.94
CA ARG A 280 2.03 2.61 -22.65
C ARG A 280 3.45 2.26 -22.23
N ALA A 281 4.31 3.26 -22.03
CA ALA A 281 5.68 3.08 -21.56
C ALA A 281 5.70 2.40 -20.18
N LEU A 282 4.89 2.89 -19.23
CA LEU A 282 4.75 2.26 -17.91
C LEU A 282 4.22 0.82 -18.02
N ALA A 283 3.20 0.57 -18.84
CA ALA A 283 2.66 -0.77 -19.06
C ALA A 283 3.72 -1.75 -19.61
N LEU A 284 4.52 -1.31 -20.58
CA LEU A 284 5.62 -2.11 -21.14
C LEU A 284 6.74 -2.35 -20.11
N PHE A 285 7.06 -1.34 -19.30
CA PHE A 285 8.04 -1.46 -18.23
C PHE A 285 7.60 -2.50 -17.18
N ASN A 286 6.35 -2.43 -16.72
CA ASN A 286 5.79 -3.40 -15.78
C ASN A 286 5.71 -4.81 -16.38
N GLN A 287 5.35 -4.93 -17.66
CA GLN A 287 5.38 -6.21 -18.36
C GLN A 287 6.80 -6.81 -18.37
N ARG A 288 7.83 -5.99 -18.63
CA ARG A 288 9.21 -6.43 -18.59
C ARG A 288 9.64 -6.88 -17.19
N LEU A 289 9.31 -6.12 -16.15
CA LEU A 289 9.58 -6.51 -14.76
C LEU A 289 8.93 -7.85 -14.39
N ALA A 290 7.69 -8.07 -14.84
CA ALA A 290 6.99 -9.33 -14.61
C ALA A 290 7.68 -10.51 -15.30
N GLN A 291 8.07 -10.36 -16.57
CA GLN A 291 8.80 -11.40 -17.32
C GLN A 291 10.16 -11.73 -16.69
N GLU A 292 10.88 -10.73 -16.18
CA GLU A 292 12.14 -10.95 -15.48
C GLU A 292 11.95 -11.67 -14.15
N THR A 293 10.90 -11.33 -13.41
CA THR A 293 10.54 -12.03 -12.17
C THR A 293 10.22 -13.51 -12.44
N GLU A 294 9.46 -13.79 -13.50
CA GLU A 294 9.19 -15.16 -13.96
C GLU A 294 10.47 -15.91 -14.36
N ALA A 295 11.47 -15.20 -14.86
CA ALA A 295 12.80 -15.76 -15.15
C ALA A 295 13.72 -15.85 -13.91
N GLY A 296 13.19 -15.63 -12.70
CA GLY A 296 13.94 -15.72 -11.45
C GLY A 296 14.78 -14.48 -11.11
N VAL A 297 14.62 -13.38 -11.86
CA VAL A 297 15.33 -12.12 -11.60
C VAL A 297 14.47 -11.25 -10.69
N PHE A 298 14.92 -11.07 -9.45
CA PHE A 298 14.22 -10.25 -8.49
C PHE A 298 14.13 -8.77 -8.95
N PRO A 299 12.95 -8.10 -8.88
CA PRO A 299 12.80 -6.71 -9.30
C PRO A 299 13.74 -5.75 -8.55
N GLY A 300 13.91 -5.97 -7.24
CA GLY A 300 14.78 -5.18 -6.37
C GLY A 300 14.49 -3.69 -6.46
N ALA A 301 15.56 -2.88 -6.56
CA ALA A 301 15.45 -1.42 -6.67
C ALA A 301 14.73 -0.92 -7.93
N ARG A 302 14.57 -1.75 -8.97
CA ARG A 302 13.88 -1.36 -10.21
C ARG A 302 12.37 -1.20 -10.00
N GLY A 303 11.79 -1.83 -8.97
CA GLY A 303 10.42 -1.56 -8.55
C GLY A 303 10.19 -0.10 -8.15
N SER A 304 11.21 0.59 -7.63
CA SER A 304 11.14 2.03 -7.33
C SER A 304 10.96 2.88 -8.59
N ALA A 305 11.49 2.45 -9.74
CA ALA A 305 11.27 3.14 -11.01
C ALA A 305 9.82 2.99 -11.49
N ALA A 306 9.22 1.80 -11.35
CA ALA A 306 7.80 1.60 -11.66
C ALA A 306 6.91 2.51 -10.81
N LYS A 307 7.16 2.56 -9.48
CA LYS A 307 6.44 3.44 -8.57
C LYS A 307 6.59 4.91 -8.95
N LEU A 308 7.82 5.35 -9.26
CA LEU A 308 8.09 6.73 -9.67
C LEU A 308 7.34 7.10 -10.96
N LEU A 309 7.41 6.25 -11.98
CA LEU A 309 6.72 6.47 -13.26
C LEU A 309 5.20 6.49 -13.08
N LEU A 310 4.65 5.64 -12.20
CA LEU A 310 3.22 5.66 -11.87
C LEU A 310 2.80 6.96 -11.18
N ALA A 311 3.61 7.45 -10.23
CA ALA A 311 3.35 8.71 -9.56
C ALA A 311 3.40 9.90 -10.52
N GLU A 312 4.43 9.97 -11.39
CA GLU A 312 4.55 11.01 -12.41
C GLU A 312 3.40 10.95 -13.44
N LEU A 313 3.01 9.75 -13.87
CA LEU A 313 1.86 9.56 -14.77
C LEU A 313 0.57 10.05 -14.12
N THR A 314 0.33 9.73 -12.85
CA THR A 314 -0.90 10.12 -12.14
C THR A 314 -0.98 11.63 -11.95
N LEU A 315 0.13 12.28 -11.60
CA LEU A 315 0.20 13.74 -11.52
C LEU A 315 -0.05 14.39 -12.88
N TYR A 316 0.61 13.89 -13.93
CA TYR A 316 0.43 14.37 -15.30
C TYR A 316 -1.03 14.20 -15.77
N GLN A 317 -1.62 13.05 -15.48
CA GLN A 317 -3.00 12.73 -15.83
C GLN A 317 -3.99 13.65 -15.12
N ALA A 318 -3.79 13.92 -13.83
CA ALA A 318 -4.62 14.86 -13.07
C ALA A 318 -4.50 16.28 -13.62
N ASP A 319 -3.27 16.77 -13.86
CA ASP A 319 -3.01 18.09 -14.45
C ASP A 319 -3.67 18.24 -15.83
N LEU A 320 -3.43 17.28 -16.73
CA LEU A 320 -4.01 17.30 -18.06
C LEU A 320 -5.54 17.29 -18.02
N ALA A 321 -6.14 16.42 -17.21
CA ALA A 321 -7.59 16.35 -17.08
C ALA A 321 -8.18 17.69 -16.63
N THR A 322 -7.55 18.36 -15.67
CA THR A 322 -7.97 19.67 -15.16
C THR A 322 -7.80 20.77 -16.19
N ARG A 323 -6.70 20.80 -16.96
CA ARG A 323 -6.49 21.79 -18.02
C ARG A 323 -7.51 21.63 -19.15
N LEU A 324 -7.78 20.40 -19.57
CA LEU A 324 -8.75 20.11 -20.62
C LEU A 324 -10.20 20.36 -20.17
N ALA A 325 -10.51 20.08 -18.90
CA ALA A 325 -11.83 20.32 -18.33
C ALA A 325 -12.06 21.78 -17.92
N GLY A 326 -11.06 22.66 -17.98
CA GLY A 326 -11.24 24.08 -17.69
C GLY A 326 -11.49 24.44 -16.21
N PRO A 327 -11.78 25.72 -15.92
CA PRO A 327 -11.94 26.24 -14.56
C PRO A 327 -13.06 25.59 -13.73
N GLU A 328 -14.06 25.00 -14.36
CA GLU A 328 -15.14 24.27 -13.71
C GLU A 328 -14.66 23.02 -12.95
N SER A 329 -13.50 22.48 -13.34
CA SER A 329 -12.94 21.26 -12.74
C SER A 329 -12.52 21.42 -11.27
N VAL A 330 -12.33 22.66 -10.80
CA VAL A 330 -11.97 22.98 -9.40
C VAL A 330 -13.17 23.36 -8.53
N VAL A 331 -14.39 23.35 -9.08
CA VAL A 331 -15.62 23.58 -8.32
C VAL A 331 -15.99 22.35 -7.51
N GLY A 332 -16.41 22.55 -6.25
CA GLY A 332 -16.82 21.46 -5.36
C GLY A 332 -17.90 20.57 -5.98
N GLY A 333 -17.72 19.25 -5.90
CA GLY A 333 -18.62 18.26 -6.48
C GLY A 333 -18.29 17.84 -7.91
N HIS A 334 -17.34 18.49 -8.58
CA HIS A 334 -16.86 18.04 -9.89
C HIS A 334 -16.13 16.68 -9.77
N PRO A 335 -16.35 15.71 -10.69
CA PRO A 335 -15.70 14.39 -10.62
C PRO A 335 -14.17 14.43 -10.56
N LEU A 336 -13.54 15.41 -11.22
CA LEU A 336 -12.09 15.61 -11.16
C LEU A 336 -11.58 16.17 -9.82
N GLY A 337 -12.45 16.75 -8.98
CA GLY A 337 -12.03 17.34 -7.71
C GLY A 337 -11.36 16.32 -6.79
N THR A 338 -11.88 15.09 -6.71
CA THR A 338 -11.23 14.01 -5.94
C THR A 338 -9.92 13.57 -6.58
N VAL A 339 -9.83 13.51 -7.91
CA VAL A 339 -8.58 13.15 -8.61
C VAL A 339 -7.48 14.16 -8.29
N LEU A 340 -7.79 15.45 -8.42
CA LEU A 340 -6.89 16.55 -8.09
C LEU A 340 -6.42 16.49 -6.63
N ALA A 341 -7.36 16.29 -5.71
CA ALA A 341 -7.09 16.26 -4.27
C ALA A 341 -6.23 15.05 -3.84
N THR A 342 -6.30 13.93 -4.58
CA THR A 342 -5.64 12.68 -4.17
C THR A 342 -4.33 12.40 -4.93
N ALA A 343 -4.17 12.91 -6.16
CA ALA A 343 -2.99 12.67 -6.98
C ALA A 343 -1.65 13.00 -6.30
N PRO A 344 -1.50 14.11 -5.52
CA PRO A 344 -0.26 14.40 -4.80
C PRO A 344 0.15 13.30 -3.80
N GLY A 345 -0.82 12.58 -3.22
CA GLY A 345 -0.56 11.50 -2.27
C GLY A 345 0.28 10.39 -2.87
N LEU A 346 0.13 10.09 -4.17
CA LEU A 346 0.89 9.02 -4.84
C LEU A 346 2.38 9.35 -5.02
N ALA A 347 2.72 10.64 -5.08
CA ALA A 347 4.10 11.10 -5.12
C ALA A 347 4.78 11.03 -3.74
N LEU A 348 4.02 10.85 -2.67
CA LEU A 348 4.50 10.86 -1.27
C LEU A 348 4.49 9.47 -0.64
N GLY A 349 3.36 8.76 -0.71
CA GLY A 349 3.19 7.41 -0.14
C GLY A 349 4.03 6.34 -0.85
N GLY A 350 4.39 5.24 -0.16
CA GLY A 350 5.32 4.23 -0.69
C GLY A 350 6.76 4.74 -0.88
N GLY A 351 7.09 5.88 -0.27
CA GLY A 351 8.34 6.62 -0.40
C GLY A 351 8.26 7.73 -1.46
N THR A 352 8.77 8.92 -1.14
CA THR A 352 8.62 10.09 -2.02
C THR A 352 9.32 9.89 -3.36
N ASN A 353 8.92 10.65 -4.37
CA ASN A 353 9.58 10.63 -5.68
C ASN A 353 11.08 10.91 -5.59
N GLU A 354 11.52 11.78 -4.67
CA GLU A 354 12.92 12.09 -4.41
C GLU A 354 13.66 10.87 -3.87
N ILE A 355 13.07 10.15 -2.90
CA ILE A 355 13.65 8.90 -2.39
C ILE A 355 13.68 7.82 -3.47
N MET A 356 12.66 7.73 -4.34
CA MET A 356 12.69 6.80 -5.48
C MET A 356 13.84 7.14 -6.44
N ARG A 357 14.05 8.41 -6.75
CA ARG A 357 15.17 8.86 -7.60
C ARG A 357 16.52 8.51 -6.98
N ASN A 358 16.69 8.70 -5.68
CA ASN A 358 17.90 8.28 -4.96
C ASN A 358 18.11 6.76 -5.06
N ILE A 359 17.07 5.96 -4.85
CA ILE A 359 17.16 4.50 -4.97
C ILE A 359 17.54 4.08 -6.40
N VAL A 360 16.95 4.70 -7.42
CA VAL A 360 17.30 4.44 -8.82
C VAL A 360 18.75 4.83 -9.10
N GLY A 361 19.18 6.01 -8.67
CA GLY A 361 20.58 6.46 -8.80
C GLY A 361 21.56 5.49 -8.15
N ASP A 362 21.38 5.22 -6.87
CA ASP A 362 22.32 4.45 -6.06
C ASP A 362 22.34 2.97 -6.42
N ARG A 363 21.16 2.35 -6.62
CA ARG A 363 21.02 0.89 -6.68
C ARG A 363 20.72 0.34 -8.07
N VAL A 364 20.35 1.19 -9.03
CA VAL A 364 20.13 0.78 -10.42
C VAL A 364 21.25 1.31 -11.31
N LEU A 365 21.60 2.60 -11.16
CA LEU A 365 22.65 3.25 -11.94
C LEU A 365 24.03 3.16 -11.29
N ASN A 366 24.13 2.64 -10.06
CA ASN A 366 25.37 2.56 -9.27
C ASN A 366 26.09 3.91 -9.11
N LEU A 367 25.32 5.00 -8.99
CA LEU A 367 25.87 6.31 -8.68
C LEU A 367 26.34 6.36 -7.21
N PRO A 368 27.34 7.19 -6.88
CA PRO A 368 27.75 7.37 -5.49
C PRO A 368 26.58 7.91 -4.65
N PRO A 369 26.27 7.29 -3.50
CA PRO A 369 25.19 7.75 -2.63
C PRO A 369 25.57 9.06 -1.95
N GLU A 370 24.57 9.82 -1.53
CA GLU A 370 24.79 11.04 -0.74
C GLU A 370 25.57 10.73 0.55
N PRO A 371 26.59 11.54 0.90
CA PRO A 371 27.33 11.37 2.15
C PRO A 371 26.39 11.43 3.34
N ARG A 372 26.49 10.45 4.24
CA ARG A 372 25.69 10.44 5.48
C ARG A 372 26.59 10.50 6.70
N VAL A 373 26.24 11.39 7.61
CA VAL A 373 26.94 11.58 8.89
C VAL A 373 26.37 10.74 10.04
N ASP A 374 25.28 10.00 9.79
CA ASP A 374 24.48 9.31 10.80
C ASP A 374 24.77 7.80 10.91
N LYS A 375 25.59 7.22 10.02
CA LYS A 375 25.66 5.76 9.84
C LYS A 375 26.16 5.00 11.07
N THR A 376 27.01 5.64 11.86
CA THR A 376 27.72 5.04 12.99
C THR A 376 27.39 5.71 14.32
N VAL A 377 26.51 6.71 14.31
CA VAL A 377 26.16 7.48 15.51
C VAL A 377 25.00 6.77 16.21
N PRO A 378 25.10 6.49 17.53
CA PRO A 378 23.98 6.01 18.33
C PRO A 378 22.74 6.89 18.17
N PHE A 379 21.55 6.29 18.14
CA PHE A 379 20.32 7.04 17.94
C PHE A 379 20.11 8.14 19.01
N LYS A 380 20.46 7.86 20.27
CA LYS A 380 20.38 8.84 21.37
C LYS A 380 21.22 10.11 21.16
N ASP A 381 22.25 10.04 20.31
CA ASP A 381 23.17 11.15 20.03
C ASP A 381 22.79 11.88 18.72
N LEU A 382 21.81 11.36 17.97
CA LEU A 382 21.28 11.99 16.77
C LEU A 382 20.25 13.06 17.16
N LYS A 383 20.32 14.23 16.52
CA LYS A 383 19.24 15.21 16.56
C LYS A 383 18.28 14.94 15.40
N VAL A 384 17.15 14.28 15.66
CA VAL A 384 16.18 13.94 14.61
C VAL A 384 14.74 14.31 15.00
N GLY A 385 13.96 14.72 13.99
CA GLY A 385 12.53 14.99 14.14
C GLY A 385 12.21 16.08 15.15
N THR A 386 11.26 15.79 16.06
CA THR A 386 10.74 16.70 17.10
C THR A 386 11.45 16.55 18.46
N GLN A 387 12.61 15.89 18.53
CA GLN A 387 13.39 15.80 19.76
C GLN A 387 13.77 17.21 20.24
N ALA A 388 13.53 17.49 21.53
CA ALA A 388 13.90 18.75 22.18
C ALA A 388 15.42 18.91 22.31
#